data_AF-A0A2N3PV39-F1
#
_entry.id   AF-A0A2N3PV39-F1
#
_cell.length_a   1.000
_cell.length_b   1.000
_cell.length_c   1.000
_cell.angle_alpha   90.00
_cell.angle_beta   90.00
_cell.angle_gamma   90.00
#
_symmetry.space_group_name_H-M   'P 1'
#
loop_
_entity.id
_entity.type
_entity.pdbx_description
1 polymer ?
#
loop_
_entity_poly.entity_id
_entity_poly.type
_entity_poly.pdbx_seq_one_letter_code
_entity_poly.pdbx_strand_id
1 'polypeptide(L)'
;MPAPAPLSPFLSDAATLPSVPGAYVLLVELHRETPVQLPGRPSIALPAGRYLYCGSARGPGGIKARVGRHMRPDKTVRWHIDQLTTAGQVLGAWIFPNGDECALAARLDAFPAPIAGFGSSDCPTCRSHLLAWPQNAPQFPPWSAPVDSSPQTGIAARSVSPDSSGTRRLTTTADPGPSKAMRDKT
;
A
#
# COMPACT_ATOMS: atom_id res chain seq x y z
N MET A 1 20.49 -13.15 -7.19
CA MET A 1 19.78 -11.86 -7.02
C MET A 1 18.36 -12.16 -6.59
N PRO A 2 17.79 -11.46 -5.59
CA PRO A 2 16.38 -11.64 -5.26
C PRO A 2 15.51 -11.28 -6.48
N ALA A 3 14.43 -12.03 -6.70
CA ALA A 3 13.47 -11.72 -7.75
C ALA A 3 12.93 -10.28 -7.57
N PRO A 4 12.65 -9.54 -8.66
CA PRO A 4 12.00 -8.24 -8.52
C PRO A 4 10.67 -8.44 -7.80
N ALA A 5 10.44 -7.73 -6.69
CA ALA A 5 9.12 -7.79 -6.07
C ALA A 5 8.07 -7.30 -7.08
N PRO A 6 6.85 -7.84 -7.03
CA PRO A 6 5.77 -7.40 -7.89
C PRO A 6 5.61 -5.88 -7.79
N LEU A 7 5.32 -5.25 -8.92
CA LEU A 7 4.98 -3.83 -8.94
C LEU A 7 3.78 -3.60 -8.02
N SER A 8 3.90 -2.62 -7.15
CA SER A 8 2.82 -2.25 -6.22
C SER A 8 2.40 -0.81 -6.48
N PRO A 9 1.11 -0.53 -6.65
CA PRO A 9 0.65 0.86 -6.75
C PRO A 9 0.84 1.58 -5.41
N PHE A 10 0.99 2.90 -5.48
CA PHE A 10 0.95 3.74 -4.28
C PHE A 10 -0.50 3.97 -3.85
N LEU A 11 -0.82 3.62 -2.62
CA LEU A 11 -2.18 3.69 -2.06
C LEU A 11 -2.21 4.73 -0.94
N SER A 12 -2.95 5.82 -1.15
CA SER A 12 -3.14 6.89 -0.18
C SER A 12 -4.37 6.71 0.71
N ASP A 13 -5.33 5.86 0.32
CA ASP A 13 -6.56 5.60 1.06
C ASP A 13 -6.57 4.20 1.70
N ALA A 14 -6.67 4.17 3.04
CA ALA A 14 -6.76 2.95 3.82
C ALA A 14 -7.95 2.05 3.44
N ALA A 15 -9.06 2.60 2.92
CA ALA A 15 -10.23 1.84 2.55
C ALA A 15 -9.96 0.87 1.39
N THR A 16 -9.03 1.22 0.51
CA THR A 16 -8.63 0.46 -0.68
C THR A 16 -7.66 -0.69 -0.38
N LEU A 17 -7.08 -0.72 0.82
CA LEU A 17 -6.07 -1.72 1.20
C LEU A 17 -6.69 -3.12 1.38
N PRO A 18 -5.97 -4.19 1.01
CA PRO A 18 -6.43 -5.56 1.21
C PRO A 18 -6.25 -6.01 2.67
N SER A 19 -7.20 -6.79 3.17
CA SER A 19 -7.14 -7.40 4.51
C SER A 19 -6.36 -8.73 4.51
N VAL A 20 -5.16 -8.73 3.94
CA VAL A 20 -4.29 -9.91 3.81
C VAL A 20 -2.98 -9.70 4.56
N PRO A 21 -2.31 -10.76 5.04
CA PRO A 21 -1.00 -10.63 5.64
C PRO A 21 0.07 -10.23 4.60
N GLY A 22 1.13 -9.56 5.06
CA GLY A 22 2.27 -9.23 4.21
C GLY A 22 3.12 -8.11 4.77
N ALA A 23 3.79 -7.38 3.88
CA ALA A 23 4.63 -6.24 4.22
C ALA A 23 4.21 -4.99 3.44
N TYR A 24 4.70 -3.84 3.88
CA TYR A 24 4.39 -2.54 3.29
C TYR A 24 5.58 -1.59 3.44
N VAL A 25 5.59 -0.56 2.60
CA VAL A 25 6.46 0.61 2.76
C VAL A 25 5.57 1.83 2.93
N LEU A 26 5.64 2.51 4.07
CA LEU A 26 4.98 3.79 4.28
C LEU A 26 5.83 4.93 3.71
N LEU A 27 5.17 5.95 3.17
CA LEU A 27 5.77 7.25 2.93
C LEU A 27 5.22 8.26 3.93
N VAL A 28 6.11 8.81 4.76
CA VAL A 28 5.78 9.78 5.80
C VAL A 28 6.51 11.09 5.52
N GLU A 29 5.81 12.21 5.61
CA GLU A 29 6.36 13.55 5.48
C GLU A 29 6.35 14.26 6.83
N LEU A 30 7.51 14.75 7.26
CA LEU A 30 7.67 15.61 8.42
C LEU A 30 7.84 17.05 7.95
N HIS A 31 6.95 17.94 8.37
CA HIS A 31 7.00 19.37 8.00
C HIS A 31 7.96 20.19 8.88
N ARG A 32 8.46 19.60 9.96
CA ARG A 32 9.37 20.21 10.92
C ARG A 32 10.30 19.15 11.51
N GLU A 33 11.38 19.62 12.10
CA GLU A 33 12.23 18.74 12.91
C GLU A 33 11.42 18.06 14.01
N THR A 34 11.58 16.74 14.12
CA THR A 34 10.81 15.88 15.01
C THR A 34 11.74 15.03 15.87
N PRO A 35 11.67 15.15 17.21
CA PRO A 35 12.45 14.29 18.10
C PRO A 35 11.89 12.86 18.08
N VAL A 36 12.79 11.89 17.97
CA VAL A 36 12.47 10.47 17.96
C VAL A 36 13.30 9.77 19.02
N GLN A 37 12.61 9.00 19.86
CA GLN A 37 13.20 8.34 21.01
C GLN A 37 13.06 6.82 20.88
N LEU A 38 14.20 6.12 20.74
CA LEU A 38 14.23 4.66 20.87
C LEU A 38 14.48 4.28 22.34
N PRO A 39 13.96 3.13 22.81
CA PRO A 39 14.21 2.66 24.17
C PRO A 39 15.72 2.55 24.47
N GLY A 40 16.16 3.10 25.60
CA GLY A 40 17.54 3.00 26.08
C GLY A 40 18.58 3.80 25.28
N ARG A 41 18.17 4.76 24.45
CA ARG A 41 19.05 5.62 23.65
C ARG A 41 18.79 7.11 23.95
N PRO A 42 19.67 8.05 23.57
CA PRO A 42 19.30 9.46 23.55
C PRO A 42 18.29 9.75 22.42
N SER A 43 17.54 10.84 22.56
CA SER A 43 16.63 11.33 21.51
C SER A 43 17.43 11.78 20.29
N ILE A 44 16.93 11.47 19.09
CA ILE A 44 17.51 11.87 17.81
C ILE A 44 16.51 12.77 17.11
N ALA A 45 16.95 13.96 16.70
CA ALA A 45 16.15 14.88 15.92
C ALA A 45 16.18 14.47 14.44
N LEU A 46 15.01 14.11 13.89
CA LEU A 46 14.84 13.93 12.45
C LEU A 46 14.50 15.26 11.81
N PRO A 47 15.23 15.72 10.78
CA PRO A 47 14.90 16.95 10.07
C PRO A 47 13.54 16.88 9.36
N ALA A 48 13.02 18.03 8.94
CA ALA A 48 11.90 18.04 8.01
C ALA A 48 12.28 17.31 6.71
N GLY A 49 11.35 16.54 6.15
CA GLY A 49 11.61 15.73 4.97
C GLY A 49 10.72 14.51 4.85
N ARG A 50 11.04 13.65 3.88
CA ARG A 50 10.29 12.43 3.60
C ARG A 50 11.05 11.20 4.09
N TYR A 51 10.30 10.24 4.58
CA TYR A 51 10.81 9.03 5.18
C TYR A 51 10.05 7.82 4.67
N LEU A 52 10.79 6.76 4.36
CA LEU A 52 10.26 5.44 4.08
C LEU A 52 10.34 4.57 5.32
N TYR A 53 9.28 3.81 5.59
CA TYR A 53 9.29 2.83 6.65
C TYR A 53 8.83 1.46 6.14
N CYS A 54 9.70 0.46 6.25
CA CYS A 54 9.39 -0.93 5.93
C CYS A 54 8.75 -1.59 7.16
N GLY A 55 7.58 -2.20 6.99
CA GLY A 55 6.92 -2.89 8.09
C GLY A 55 6.11 -4.08 7.65
N SER A 56 5.81 -4.97 8.59
CA SER A 56 5.02 -6.18 8.41
C SER A 56 3.67 -6.09 9.10
N ALA A 57 2.70 -6.79 8.52
CA ALA A 57 1.33 -6.89 8.98
C ALA A 57 0.89 -8.36 8.97
N ARG A 58 1.27 -9.11 10.02
CA ARG A 58 0.93 -10.53 10.19
C ARG A 58 -0.24 -10.78 11.15
N GLY A 59 -0.75 -9.74 11.81
CA GLY A 59 -1.85 -9.84 12.76
C GLY A 59 -3.25 -9.77 12.11
N PRO A 60 -4.31 -9.82 12.93
CA PRO A 60 -5.69 -9.72 12.47
C PRO A 60 -5.95 -8.48 11.60
N GLY A 61 -6.67 -8.68 10.48
CA GLY A 61 -6.97 -7.61 9.51
C GLY A 61 -5.80 -7.22 8.58
N GLY A 62 -4.63 -7.83 8.77
CA GLY A 62 -3.51 -7.75 7.82
C GLY A 62 -3.05 -6.32 7.52
N ILE A 63 -2.61 -6.11 6.28
CA ILE A 63 -2.09 -4.83 5.78
C ILE A 63 -3.10 -3.70 5.99
N LYS A 64 -4.38 -3.90 5.64
CA LYS A 64 -5.44 -2.91 5.83
C LYS A 64 -5.52 -2.39 7.26
N ALA A 65 -5.55 -3.29 8.25
CA ALA A 65 -5.65 -2.89 9.65
C ALA A 65 -4.40 -2.14 10.13
N ARG A 66 -3.20 -2.62 9.76
CA ARG A 66 -1.95 -2.04 10.24
C ARG A 66 -1.61 -0.71 9.58
N VAL A 67 -1.63 -0.64 8.25
CA VAL A 67 -1.38 0.60 7.51
C VAL A 67 -2.48 1.62 7.81
N GLY A 68 -3.75 1.20 7.86
CA GLY A 68 -4.86 2.08 8.22
C GLY A 68 -4.72 2.68 9.62
N ARG A 69 -4.12 1.97 10.57
CA ARG A 69 -3.75 2.53 11.87
C ARG A 69 -2.62 3.55 11.75
N HIS A 70 -1.59 3.27 10.96
CA HIS A 70 -0.51 4.24 10.74
C HIS A 70 -0.98 5.51 10.02
N MET A 71 -2.02 5.45 9.20
CA MET A 71 -2.61 6.62 8.54
C MET A 71 -3.45 7.52 9.47
N ARG A 72 -3.87 7.05 10.65
CA ARG A 72 -4.64 7.87 11.60
C ARG A 72 -3.73 8.81 12.40
N PRO A 73 -3.91 10.13 12.39
CA PRO A 73 -3.05 11.03 13.16
C PRO A 73 -3.23 10.84 14.67
N ASP A 74 -4.49 10.74 15.12
CA ASP A 74 -4.82 10.62 16.54
C ASP A 74 -4.80 9.15 17.00
N LYS A 75 -3.70 8.76 17.64
CA LYS A 75 -3.52 7.41 18.21
C LYS A 75 -2.46 7.40 19.29
N THR A 76 -2.57 6.45 20.20
CA THR A 76 -1.48 6.11 21.13
C THR A 76 -0.29 5.55 20.34
N VAL A 77 0.91 6.06 20.62
CA VAL A 77 2.18 5.54 20.09
C VAL A 77 2.40 4.13 20.64
N ARG A 78 2.44 3.13 19.74
CA ARG A 78 2.71 1.72 20.10
C ARG A 78 3.94 1.16 19.39
N TRP A 79 4.22 1.61 18.17
CA TRP A 79 5.41 1.23 17.40
C TRP A 79 6.31 2.42 17.17
N HIS A 80 7.60 2.19 16.91
CA HIS A 80 8.56 3.27 16.66
C HIS A 80 8.08 4.24 15.58
N ILE A 81 7.53 3.72 14.48
CA ILE A 81 6.99 4.53 13.38
C ILE A 81 5.80 5.40 13.79
N ASP A 82 5.07 5.04 14.86
CA ASP A 82 3.93 5.85 15.30
C ASP A 82 4.39 7.25 15.70
N GLN A 83 5.61 7.42 16.25
CA GLN A 83 6.18 8.74 16.59
C GLN A 83 6.22 9.69 15.38
N LEU A 84 6.57 9.17 14.20
CA LEU A 84 6.59 9.97 12.97
C LEU A 84 5.16 10.19 12.44
N THR A 85 4.33 9.14 12.46
CA THR A 85 2.96 9.23 11.89
C THR A 85 1.97 10.01 12.75
N THR A 86 2.30 10.30 14.01
CA THR A 86 1.55 11.24 14.86
C THR A 86 2.09 12.67 14.78
N ALA A 87 3.36 12.84 14.37
CA ALA A 87 4.00 14.15 14.28
C ALA A 87 3.97 14.75 12.86
N GLY A 88 3.82 13.91 11.84
CA GLY A 88 3.75 14.31 10.43
C GLY A 88 2.59 13.66 9.70
N GLN A 89 2.66 13.70 8.37
CA GLN A 89 1.61 13.21 7.48
C GLN A 89 2.02 11.89 6.83
N VAL A 90 1.16 10.88 6.89
CA VAL A 90 1.31 9.68 6.06
C VAL A 90 0.73 9.98 4.68
N LEU A 91 1.58 10.03 3.66
CA LEU A 91 1.16 10.31 2.28
C LEU A 91 0.53 9.08 1.62
N GLY A 92 0.90 7.89 2.07
CA GLY A 92 0.40 6.63 1.54
C GLY A 92 1.33 5.47 1.84
N ALA A 93 1.04 4.35 1.20
CA ALA A 93 1.82 3.13 1.34
C ALA A 93 1.87 2.36 0.03
N TRP A 94 2.94 1.59 -0.13
CA TRP A 94 2.96 0.48 -1.06
C TRP A 94 2.83 -0.84 -0.32
N ILE A 95 2.16 -1.81 -0.94
CA ILE A 95 1.76 -3.05 -0.27
C ILE A 95 2.28 -4.29 -1.00
N PHE A 96 2.68 -5.28 -0.20
CA PHE A 96 3.26 -6.53 -0.67
C PHE A 96 2.60 -7.68 0.08
N PRO A 97 1.47 -8.22 -0.42
CA PRO A 97 0.85 -9.41 0.13
C PRO A 97 1.88 -10.55 0.21
N ASN A 98 1.94 -11.24 1.34
CA ASN A 98 2.95 -12.26 1.65
C ASN A 98 4.42 -11.77 1.58
N GLY A 99 4.64 -10.46 1.48
CA GLY A 99 5.96 -9.86 1.46
C GLY A 99 6.65 -9.90 2.82
N ASP A 100 7.94 -9.59 2.80
CA ASP A 100 8.79 -9.53 3.99
C ASP A 100 9.43 -8.15 4.15
N GLU A 101 9.38 -7.58 5.35
CA GLU A 101 9.88 -6.23 5.61
C GLU A 101 11.41 -6.12 5.49
N CYS A 102 12.15 -7.17 5.83
CA CYS A 102 13.61 -7.18 5.70
C CYS A 102 14.01 -7.25 4.22
N ALA A 103 13.28 -8.04 3.42
CA ALA A 103 13.46 -8.05 1.97
C ALA A 103 13.16 -6.68 1.34
N LEU A 104 12.17 -5.94 1.84
CA LEU A 104 11.90 -4.56 1.39
C LEU A 104 13.02 -3.59 1.82
N ALA A 105 13.46 -3.67 3.07
CA ALA A 105 14.55 -2.84 3.58
C ALA A 105 15.86 -3.08 2.80
N ALA A 106 16.21 -4.32 2.49
CA ALA A 106 17.38 -4.67 1.69
C ALA A 106 17.33 -4.09 0.27
N ARG A 107 16.15 -3.97 -0.33
CA ARG A 107 15.98 -3.37 -1.67
C ARG A 107 16.09 -1.85 -1.68
N LEU A 108 15.98 -1.24 -0.50
CA LEU A 108 16.08 0.20 -0.31
C LEU A 108 17.39 0.55 0.44
N ASP A 109 18.37 -0.34 0.49
CA ASP A 109 19.61 -0.17 1.27
C ASP A 109 20.46 1.03 0.83
N ALA A 110 20.32 1.45 -0.42
CA ALA A 110 20.93 2.65 -0.99
C ALA A 110 20.40 3.94 -0.37
N PHE A 111 19.22 3.91 0.27
CA PHE A 111 18.66 5.05 0.97
C PHE A 111 19.32 5.21 2.34
N PRO A 112 19.62 6.44 2.78
CA PRO A 112 20.22 6.65 4.09
C PRO A 112 19.32 6.16 5.23
N ALA A 113 19.89 5.48 6.22
CA ALA A 113 19.20 5.09 7.44
C ALA A 113 19.49 6.12 8.55
N PRO A 114 18.59 7.08 8.84
CA PRO A 114 18.87 8.17 9.78
C PRO A 114 18.96 7.71 11.24
N ILE A 115 18.34 6.58 11.57
CA ILE A 115 18.34 6.00 12.92
C ILE A 115 18.61 4.51 12.81
N ALA A 116 19.79 4.07 13.25
CA ALA A 116 20.13 2.65 13.31
C ALA A 116 19.21 1.89 14.29
N GLY A 117 18.79 0.68 13.95
CA GLY A 117 17.90 -0.16 14.77
C GLY A 117 16.44 0.28 14.81
N PHE A 118 16.05 1.33 14.08
CA PHE A 118 14.67 1.80 14.08
C PHE A 118 13.76 0.78 13.39
N GLY A 119 12.87 0.18 14.18
CA GLY A 119 11.90 -0.80 13.68
C GLY A 119 12.52 -2.13 13.22
N SER A 120 13.80 -2.38 13.53
CA SER A 120 14.52 -3.61 13.20
C SER A 120 15.11 -4.31 14.45
N SER A 121 14.52 -4.09 15.63
CA SER A 121 15.04 -4.61 16.90
C SER A 121 15.09 -6.14 16.99
N ASP A 122 14.25 -6.83 16.22
CA ASP A 122 14.16 -8.27 16.09
C ASP A 122 14.93 -8.83 14.88
N CYS A 123 15.59 -7.96 14.10
CA CYS A 123 16.39 -8.34 12.94
C CYS A 123 17.86 -7.91 13.10
N PRO A 124 18.80 -8.85 13.26
CA PRO A 124 20.21 -8.51 13.48
C PRO A 124 20.93 -8.00 12.23
N THR A 125 20.38 -8.23 11.03
CA THR A 125 21.02 -7.86 9.76
C THR A 125 20.57 -6.51 9.23
N CYS A 126 19.33 -6.09 9.54
CA CYS A 126 18.81 -4.80 9.11
C CYS A 126 19.40 -3.65 9.92
N ARG A 127 20.13 -2.76 9.24
CA ARG A 127 20.62 -1.51 9.83
C ARG A 127 19.48 -0.66 10.39
N SER A 128 18.37 -0.58 9.67
CA SER A 128 17.15 0.11 10.06
C SER A 128 16.02 -0.25 9.09
N HIS A 129 14.77 -0.18 9.55
CA HIS A 129 13.60 -0.19 8.67
C HIS A 129 13.08 1.22 8.35
N LEU A 130 13.66 2.26 8.97
CA LEU A 130 13.43 3.67 8.62
C LEU A 130 14.54 4.17 7.71
N LEU A 131 14.15 4.75 6.58
CA LEU A 131 15.05 5.27 5.58
C LEU A 131 14.64 6.70 5.22
N ALA A 132 15.60 7.59 5.00
CA ALA A 132 15.36 8.94 4.53
C ALA A 132 15.21 8.93 3.01
N TRP A 133 14.17 9.61 2.50
CA TRP A 133 13.98 9.81 1.07
C TRP A 133 14.80 11.03 0.60
N PRO A 134 15.80 10.86 -0.29
CA PRO A 134 16.61 11.97 -0.77
C PRO A 134 15.77 12.98 -1.55
N GLN A 135 16.08 14.27 -1.40
CA GLN A 135 15.40 15.35 -2.12
C GLN A 135 15.51 15.22 -3.65
N ASN A 136 16.59 14.61 -4.14
CA ASN A 136 16.86 14.36 -5.56
C ASN A 136 16.61 12.90 -5.98
N ALA A 137 15.94 12.11 -5.14
CA ALA A 137 15.62 10.72 -5.49
C ALA A 137 14.55 10.66 -6.58
N PRO A 138 14.49 9.57 -7.36
CA PRO A 138 13.38 9.31 -8.25
C PRO A 138 12.05 9.45 -7.50
N GLN A 139 11.03 9.98 -8.17
CA GLN A 139 9.71 10.26 -7.56
C GLN A 139 9.04 9.01 -6.97
N PHE A 140 9.44 7.83 -7.42
CA PHE A 140 8.96 6.53 -6.98
C PHE A 140 10.11 5.53 -6.90
N PRO A 141 10.14 4.61 -5.90
CA PRO A 141 11.11 3.52 -5.89
C PRO A 141 10.89 2.60 -7.12
N PRO A 142 11.92 1.84 -7.55
CA PRO A 142 11.94 1.09 -8.82
C PRO A 142 10.89 -0.03 -8.92
N TRP A 143 10.11 -0.24 -7.87
CA TRP A 143 9.05 -1.24 -7.80
C TRP A 143 7.64 -0.64 -7.71
N SER A 144 7.50 0.67 -7.85
CA SER A 144 6.20 1.32 -7.91
C SER A 144 5.57 1.10 -9.28
N ALA A 145 4.29 0.72 -9.30
CA ALA A 145 3.50 0.83 -10.52
C ALA A 145 3.20 2.31 -10.82
N PRO A 146 3.07 2.73 -12.09
CA PRO A 146 2.51 4.03 -12.43
C PRO A 146 1.13 4.17 -11.79
N VAL A 147 0.91 5.25 -11.03
CA VAL A 147 -0.45 5.64 -10.65
C VAL A 147 -1.03 6.39 -11.85
N ASP A 148 -2.19 5.98 -12.37
CA ASP A 148 -2.87 6.78 -13.38
C ASP A 148 -3.33 8.09 -12.73
N SER A 149 -2.65 9.18 -13.08
CA SER A 149 -2.89 10.54 -12.56
C SER A 149 -4.10 11.21 -13.22
N SER A 150 -5.08 10.47 -13.73
CA SER A 150 -6.23 11.07 -14.42
C SER A 150 -7.35 11.42 -13.44
N PRO A 151 -7.72 12.71 -13.29
CA PRO A 151 -9.01 13.03 -12.70
C PRO A 151 -10.10 12.53 -13.64
N GLN A 152 -10.90 11.55 -13.20
CA GLN A 152 -12.17 11.23 -13.84
C GLN A 152 -13.11 12.41 -13.63
N THR A 153 -12.94 13.44 -14.46
CA THR A 153 -13.95 14.46 -14.68
C THR A 153 -15.05 13.80 -15.50
N GLY A 154 -16.22 13.67 -14.86
CA GLY A 154 -17.38 13.06 -15.46
C GLY A 154 -17.76 13.73 -16.77
N ILE A 155 -18.07 12.91 -17.77
CA ILE A 155 -19.05 13.28 -18.79
C ILE A 155 -20.27 12.42 -18.49
N ALA A 156 -21.32 13.09 -18.05
CA ALA A 156 -22.65 12.53 -17.90
C ALA A 156 -23.03 11.78 -19.19
N ALA A 157 -23.31 10.48 -19.05
CA ALA A 157 -24.04 9.75 -20.07
C ALA A 157 -25.43 10.40 -20.16
N ARG A 158 -25.60 11.31 -21.12
CA ARG A 158 -26.92 11.79 -21.52
C ARG A 158 -27.68 10.60 -22.08
N SER A 159 -28.72 10.21 -21.36
CA SER A 159 -29.75 9.30 -21.82
C SER A 159 -30.39 9.86 -23.09
N VAL A 160 -30.31 9.13 -24.19
CA VAL A 160 -31.22 9.29 -25.32
C VAL A 160 -31.69 7.90 -25.74
N SER A 161 -32.98 7.67 -25.55
CA SER A 161 -33.82 6.67 -26.19
C SER A 161 -35.23 7.27 -26.24
N PRO A 162 -36.13 6.82 -27.12
CA PRO A 162 -35.97 6.05 -28.36
C PRO A 162 -36.64 6.75 -29.56
N ASP A 163 -36.41 6.29 -30.80
CA ASP A 163 -37.53 6.24 -31.75
C ASP A 163 -37.43 5.07 -32.72
N SER A 164 -38.60 4.49 -32.86
CA SER A 164 -39.16 3.43 -33.68
C SER A 164 -39.06 3.70 -35.18
N SER A 165 -38.82 2.63 -35.96
CA SER A 165 -39.59 2.23 -37.17
C SER A 165 -38.75 1.37 -38.10
N GLY A 166 -39.25 0.20 -38.51
CA GLY A 166 -38.65 -0.56 -39.62
C GLY A 166 -38.93 -2.06 -39.63
N THR A 167 -40.13 -2.42 -40.05
CA THR A 167 -40.67 -3.79 -40.16
C THR A 167 -40.08 -4.61 -41.33
N ARG A 168 -39.69 -5.88 -41.10
CA ARG A 168 -40.03 -7.11 -41.88
C ARG A 168 -39.16 -8.29 -41.37
N ARG A 169 -39.70 -9.32 -40.71
CA ARG A 169 -40.55 -10.47 -41.13
C ARG A 169 -39.71 -11.75 -41.37
N LEU A 170 -39.84 -12.64 -40.37
CA LEU A 170 -40.02 -14.11 -40.34
C LEU A 170 -39.25 -15.05 -41.28
N THR A 171 -38.77 -16.15 -40.65
CA THR A 171 -38.82 -17.61 -40.98
C THR A 171 -37.45 -18.22 -40.61
N THR A 172 -37.24 -19.38 -39.95
CA THR A 172 -37.99 -20.63 -39.74
C THR A 172 -37.44 -21.35 -38.49
N THR A 173 -38.31 -22.19 -37.91
CA THR A 173 -38.21 -23.19 -36.83
C THR A 173 -36.94 -24.06 -36.72
N ALA A 174 -36.53 -24.42 -35.49
CA ALA A 174 -36.58 -25.80 -34.95
C ALA A 174 -35.95 -25.88 -33.53
N ASP A 175 -36.74 -26.38 -32.58
CA ASP A 175 -36.33 -27.02 -31.32
C ASP A 175 -36.80 -28.49 -31.47
N PRO A 176 -36.17 -29.52 -30.86
CA PRO A 176 -36.32 -29.70 -29.41
C PRO A 176 -35.16 -30.40 -28.67
N GLY A 177 -35.03 -30.08 -27.39
CA GLY A 177 -35.19 -31.11 -26.35
C GLY A 177 -33.97 -31.50 -25.49
N PRO A 178 -34.22 -32.10 -24.31
CA PRO A 178 -33.43 -31.86 -23.10
C PRO A 178 -32.66 -33.10 -22.60
N SER A 179 -31.78 -32.92 -21.60
CA SER A 179 -31.43 -34.01 -20.67
C SER A 179 -30.99 -33.51 -19.29
N LYS A 180 -31.66 -34.07 -18.27
CA LYS A 180 -31.34 -34.07 -16.83
C LYS A 180 -30.10 -34.93 -16.55
N ALA A 181 -29.37 -34.71 -15.45
CA ALA A 181 -29.34 -35.48 -14.18
C ALA A 181 -27.84 -35.57 -13.77
N MET A 182 -27.34 -35.89 -12.58
CA MET A 182 -27.80 -36.44 -11.29
C MET A 182 -26.65 -36.19 -10.27
N ARG A 183 -26.96 -36.40 -8.98
CA ARG A 183 -26.12 -36.56 -7.76
C ARG A 183 -25.01 -37.65 -7.92
N ASP A 184 -24.01 -37.86 -7.05
CA ASP A 184 -23.89 -38.05 -5.59
C ASP A 184 -22.44 -37.71 -5.14
N LYS A 185 -22.15 -37.13 -3.97
CA LYS A 185 -22.02 -37.70 -2.61
C LYS A 185 -21.26 -39.02 -2.49
N THR A 186 -20.04 -38.93 -1.97
CA THR A 186 -19.41 -39.95 -1.12
C THR A 186 -18.80 -39.22 0.07
#